data_AF-A0A0G0CVW6-F1
#
_entry.id   AF-A0A0G0CVW6-F1
#
_cell.length_a   1.000
_cell.length_b   1.000
_cell.length_c   1.000
_cell.angle_alpha   90.00
_cell.angle_beta   90.00
_cell.angle_gamma   90.00
#
_symmetry.space_group_name_H-M   'P 1'
#
loop_
_entity.id
_entity.type
_entity.pdbx_description
1 polymer ?
#
loop_
_entity_poly.entity_id
_entity_poly.type
_entity_poly.pdbx_seq_one_letter_code
_entity_poly.pdbx_strand_id
1 'polypeptide(L)'
;DGSREKLDKGEVTLKKLDVLGVDTGMGFERLVSIVQNKKSVYETDLFNKEKTREERIVADHIKTSLFIISDGVIPSNNGKGYILRRLIRRAVRFSKESLEKIIEKNKKIYSDIYKLDDKKEIQKEEGKFRQTLDRGLKEFEKRTDPFILATTYGFPIELTEELAKEKNIKIDRRDFDKKMAEHQKLSQTSSSGMFKGGLANHNEKTVKLHTAHHLLLAGLQVVIDKNVKQKGSNITEERLRMDFLCDHKLTDEEKKKVEDFVNDKIKAGLNVLRREMPLAEAEKIGAEMEFGVKYPEIVSVYFIEDKDGNQVSKELCGGPHVKNTSELGHFKIQKEEAVSTGVRRIKATLP
;
A
#
# COMPACT_ATOMS: atom_id res chain seq x y z
N ASP A 1 -17.45 17.87 24.45
CA ASP A 1 -17.29 17.62 22.99
C ASP A 1 -15.91 18.01 22.46
N GLY A 2 -14.84 17.73 23.20
CA GLY A 2 -13.47 17.99 22.77
C GLY A 2 -12.66 16.69 22.67
N SER A 3 -11.74 16.61 21.71
CA SER A 3 -10.72 15.56 21.74
C SER A 3 -9.69 15.87 22.84
N ARG A 4 -8.97 14.85 23.31
CA ARG A 4 -7.87 15.03 24.27
C ARG A 4 -6.81 16.00 23.76
N GLU A 5 -6.55 16.02 22.46
CA GLU A 5 -5.62 16.97 21.84
C GLU A 5 -6.05 18.43 22.00
N LYS A 6 -7.37 18.71 21.95
CA LYS A 6 -7.87 20.07 22.21
C LYS A 6 -7.70 20.45 23.67
N LEU A 7 -7.85 19.49 24.59
CA LEU A 7 -7.63 19.72 26.02
C LEU A 7 -6.16 20.05 26.29
N ASP A 8 -5.24 19.28 25.71
CA ASP A 8 -3.80 19.49 25.86
C ASP A 8 -3.33 20.83 25.26
N LYS A 9 -4.05 21.34 24.24
CA LYS A 9 -3.83 22.67 23.64
C LYS A 9 -4.53 23.81 24.40
N GLY A 10 -5.30 23.51 25.46
CA GLY A 10 -6.08 24.50 26.20
C GLY A 10 -7.29 25.05 25.45
N GLU A 11 -7.71 24.42 24.34
CA GLU A 11 -8.85 24.84 23.51
C GLU A 11 -10.20 24.41 24.10
N VAL A 12 -10.20 23.50 25.08
CA VAL A 12 -11.39 23.07 25.81
C VAL A 12 -11.11 22.97 27.30
N THR A 13 -12.16 23.14 28.11
CA THR A 13 -12.09 23.06 29.57
C THR A 13 -12.89 21.86 30.08
N LEU A 14 -12.39 21.24 31.14
CA LEU A 14 -13.11 20.16 31.83
C LEU A 14 -14.21 20.76 32.70
N LYS A 15 -15.39 20.14 32.68
CA LYS A 15 -16.48 20.43 33.61
C LYS A 15 -16.70 19.22 34.50
N LYS A 16 -17.08 19.47 35.76
CA LYS A 16 -17.45 18.41 36.70
C LYS A 16 -18.69 17.69 36.17
N LEU A 17 -18.66 16.36 36.19
CA LEU A 17 -19.80 15.52 35.86
C LEU A 17 -20.72 15.39 37.08
N ASP A 18 -22.02 15.27 36.85
CA ASP A 18 -23.02 15.05 37.90
C ASP A 18 -22.86 13.69 38.58
N VAL A 19 -22.33 12.70 37.83
CA VAL A 19 -21.99 11.37 38.31
C VAL A 19 -20.48 11.22 38.34
N LEU A 20 -19.94 10.88 39.52
CA LEU A 20 -18.52 10.60 39.69
C LEU A 20 -18.26 9.10 39.47
N GLY A 21 -17.23 8.78 38.69
CA GLY A 21 -16.75 7.41 38.50
C GLY A 21 -15.50 7.14 39.31
N VAL A 22 -15.31 5.88 39.72
CA VAL A 22 -14.04 5.40 40.27
C VAL A 22 -13.29 4.68 39.16
N ASP A 23 -12.16 5.24 38.73
CA ASP A 23 -11.28 4.69 37.69
C ASP A 23 -10.02 4.11 38.34
N THR A 24 -9.92 2.78 38.39
CA THR A 24 -8.77 2.06 38.98
C THR A 24 -8.05 1.25 37.92
N GLY A 25 -6.72 1.24 37.98
CA GLY A 25 -5.89 0.36 37.16
C GLY A 25 -4.75 -0.25 37.97
N MET A 26 -4.61 -1.58 37.92
CA MET A 26 -3.48 -2.30 38.52
C MET A 26 -2.72 -3.01 37.41
N GLY A 27 -1.48 -2.58 37.16
CA GLY A 27 -0.65 -3.16 36.10
C GLY A 27 -0.24 -4.59 36.42
N PHE A 28 -0.83 -5.56 35.73
CA PHE A 28 -0.59 -6.99 35.95
C PHE A 28 0.89 -7.35 35.91
N GLU A 29 1.63 -6.95 34.87
CA GLU A 29 3.07 -7.23 34.75
C GLU A 29 3.88 -6.67 35.93
N ARG A 30 3.48 -5.52 36.48
CA ARG A 30 4.13 -4.93 37.65
C ARG A 30 3.84 -5.74 38.91
N LEU A 31 2.60 -6.15 39.12
CA LEU A 31 2.23 -7.04 40.23
C LEU A 31 3.02 -8.35 40.17
N VAL A 32 3.11 -8.97 38.98
CA VAL A 32 3.89 -10.19 38.77
C VAL A 32 5.36 -9.98 39.12
N SER A 33 5.96 -8.84 38.75
CA SER A 33 7.35 -8.53 39.11
C SER A 33 7.57 -8.46 40.63
N ILE A 34 6.60 -7.91 41.38
CA ILE A 34 6.63 -7.85 42.85
C ILE A 34 6.49 -9.25 43.44
N VAL A 35 5.49 -10.02 43.01
CA VAL A 35 5.22 -11.38 43.51
C VAL A 35 6.40 -12.32 43.26
N GLN A 36 7.08 -12.18 42.12
CA GLN A 36 8.24 -12.99 41.75
C GLN A 36 9.58 -12.43 42.27
N ASN A 37 9.55 -11.36 43.07
CA ASN A 37 10.73 -10.67 43.61
C ASN A 37 11.76 -10.30 42.52
N LYS A 38 11.28 -9.66 41.45
CA LYS A 38 12.07 -9.21 40.29
C LYS A 38 12.18 -7.69 40.27
N LYS A 39 13.31 -7.20 39.74
CA LYS A 39 13.56 -5.74 39.64
C LYS A 39 12.92 -5.11 38.41
N SER A 40 12.47 -5.93 37.47
CA SER A 40 11.96 -5.53 36.17
C SER A 40 10.89 -6.50 35.68
N VAL A 41 9.89 -6.00 34.95
CA VAL A 41 8.88 -6.84 34.30
C VAL A 41 9.51 -7.85 33.33
N TYR A 42 10.62 -7.47 32.68
CA TYR A 42 11.33 -8.32 31.73
C TYR A 42 12.06 -9.51 32.37
N GLU A 43 12.19 -9.53 33.70
CA GLU A 43 12.80 -10.65 34.44
C GLU A 43 11.78 -11.69 34.91
N THR A 44 10.49 -11.44 34.68
CA THR A 44 9.38 -12.35 35.02
C THR A 44 9.27 -13.47 34.00
N ASP A 45 8.50 -14.51 34.35
CA ASP A 45 8.13 -15.61 33.45
C ASP A 45 7.30 -15.19 32.22
N LEU A 46 6.68 -14.01 32.25
CA LEU A 46 6.01 -13.40 31.10
C LEU A 46 6.98 -12.98 29.99
N PHE A 47 8.26 -12.88 30.32
CA PHE A 47 9.34 -12.41 29.44
C PHE A 47 10.53 -13.39 29.46
N ASN A 48 11.60 -13.11 28.71
CA ASN A 48 12.75 -14.02 28.56
C ASN A 48 14.03 -13.54 29.26
N LYS A 49 13.89 -12.79 30.36
CA LYS A 49 15.04 -12.20 31.08
C LYS A 49 15.91 -11.34 30.15
N GLU A 50 15.26 -10.55 29.31
CA GLU A 50 15.89 -9.64 28.36
C GLU A 50 16.83 -8.69 29.11
N LYS A 51 18.13 -8.82 28.82
CA LYS A 51 19.22 -8.16 29.54
C LYS A 51 19.47 -6.77 28.98
N THR A 52 19.40 -6.65 27.65
CA THR A 52 19.71 -5.40 26.95
C THR A 52 18.45 -4.58 26.68
N ARG A 53 18.62 -3.29 26.39
CA ARG A 53 17.51 -2.41 26.01
C ARG A 53 16.88 -2.88 24.69
N GLU A 54 17.71 -3.36 23.77
CA GLU A 54 17.35 -3.83 22.44
C GLU A 54 16.49 -5.09 22.55
N GLU A 55 16.92 -6.08 23.33
CA GLU A 55 16.13 -7.30 23.59
C GLU A 55 14.75 -6.97 24.18
N ARG A 56 14.68 -6.03 25.13
CA ARG A 56 13.42 -5.60 25.74
C ARG A 56 12.47 -4.95 24.73
N ILE A 57 13.00 -4.10 23.83
CA ILE A 57 12.22 -3.49 22.75
C ILE A 57 11.65 -4.57 21.83
N VAL A 58 12.46 -5.55 21.44
CA VAL A 58 12.00 -6.64 20.57
C VAL A 58 10.89 -7.45 21.26
N ALA A 59 11.11 -7.89 22.50
CA ALA A 59 10.13 -8.71 23.22
C ALA A 59 8.78 -7.98 23.41
N ASP A 60 8.83 -6.74 23.87
CA ASP A 60 7.64 -5.92 24.12
C ASP A 60 6.86 -5.61 22.82
N HIS A 61 7.56 -5.21 21.76
CA HIS A 61 6.91 -4.84 20.52
C HIS A 61 6.33 -6.03 19.75
N ILE A 62 6.95 -7.21 19.84
CA ILE A 62 6.38 -8.43 19.24
C ILE A 62 5.20 -8.95 20.03
N LYS A 63 5.27 -8.94 21.38
CA LYS A 63 4.10 -9.22 22.22
C LYS A 63 2.95 -8.30 21.83
N THR A 64 3.17 -7.00 21.82
CA THR A 64 2.15 -6.00 21.45
C THR A 64 1.60 -6.21 20.04
N SER A 65 2.46 -6.46 19.07
CA SER A 65 2.05 -6.68 17.66
C SER A 65 1.19 -7.93 17.51
N LEU A 66 1.50 -9.01 18.22
CA LEU A 66 0.74 -10.26 18.20
C LEU A 66 -0.69 -10.05 18.71
N PHE A 67 -0.87 -9.34 19.82
CA PHE A 67 -2.19 -9.02 20.35
C PHE A 67 -2.98 -8.11 19.39
N ILE A 68 -2.36 -7.05 18.89
CA ILE A 68 -3.00 -6.13 17.93
C ILE A 68 -3.49 -6.86 16.66
N ILE A 69 -2.70 -7.81 16.14
CA ILE A 69 -3.09 -8.59 14.96
C ILE A 69 -4.20 -9.59 15.28
N SER A 70 -4.13 -10.22 16.45
CA SER A 70 -5.17 -11.15 16.92
C SER A 70 -6.53 -10.46 17.04
N ASP A 71 -6.54 -9.17 17.39
CA ASP A 71 -7.73 -8.29 17.41
C ASP A 71 -8.17 -7.78 16.02
N GLY A 72 -7.55 -8.27 14.94
CA GLY A 72 -7.97 -8.02 13.56
C GLY A 72 -7.31 -6.80 12.89
N VAL A 73 -6.27 -6.22 13.46
CA VAL A 73 -5.50 -5.15 12.81
C VAL A 73 -4.41 -5.72 11.93
N ILE A 74 -4.30 -5.24 10.68
CA ILE A 74 -3.30 -5.72 9.72
C ILE A 74 -2.28 -4.58 9.44
N PRO A 75 -0.98 -4.87 9.26
CA PRO A 75 0.02 -3.85 8.94
C PRO A 75 -0.33 -3.06 7.66
N SER A 76 -0.45 -1.73 7.77
CA SER A 76 -0.82 -0.85 6.65
C SER A 76 0.02 0.44 6.62
N ASN A 77 -0.24 1.31 5.64
CA ASN A 77 0.41 2.63 5.53
C ASN A 77 -0.33 3.73 6.32
N ASN A 78 -1.46 3.43 6.97
CA ASN A 78 -2.32 4.44 7.61
C ASN A 78 -2.92 3.98 8.96
N GLY A 79 -3.29 4.96 9.78
CA GLY A 79 -4.02 4.74 11.04
C GLY A 79 -3.39 3.67 11.94
N LYS A 80 -4.23 2.78 12.48
CA LYS A 80 -3.80 1.70 13.38
C LYS A 80 -2.84 0.69 12.73
N GLY A 81 -3.02 0.41 11.44
CA GLY A 81 -2.14 -0.51 10.71
C GLY A 81 -0.73 0.05 10.50
N TYR A 82 -0.61 1.37 10.39
CA TYR A 82 0.69 2.05 10.37
C TYR A 82 1.43 1.94 11.71
N ILE A 83 0.73 2.13 12.83
CA ILE A 83 1.32 1.96 14.17
C ILE A 83 1.81 0.53 14.39
N LEU A 84 0.98 -0.46 14.05
CA LEU A 84 1.36 -1.87 14.10
C LEU A 84 2.63 -2.14 13.27
N ARG A 85 2.63 -1.67 12.02
CA ARG A 85 3.79 -1.80 11.13
C ARG A 85 5.05 -1.18 11.74
N ARG A 86 4.93 0.01 12.35
CA ARG A 86 6.05 0.70 13.02
C ARG A 86 6.63 -0.13 14.17
N LEU A 87 5.78 -0.75 15.00
CA LEU A 87 6.23 -1.61 16.11
C LEU A 87 7.02 -2.81 15.58
N ILE A 88 6.49 -3.51 14.56
CA ILE A 88 7.16 -4.66 13.95
C ILE A 88 8.52 -4.22 13.37
N ARG A 89 8.56 -3.16 12.57
CA ARG A 89 9.81 -2.68 11.94
C ARG A 89 10.87 -2.27 12.96
N ARG A 90 10.45 -1.65 14.08
CA ARG A 90 11.35 -1.31 15.18
C ARG A 90 11.89 -2.55 15.89
N ALA A 91 11.09 -3.60 16.06
CA ALA A 91 11.57 -4.88 16.58
C ALA A 91 12.59 -5.53 15.61
N VAL A 92 12.30 -5.57 14.31
CA VAL A 92 13.21 -6.12 13.29
C VAL A 92 14.55 -5.39 13.28
N ARG A 93 14.56 -4.05 13.46
CA ARG A 93 15.81 -3.26 13.55
C ARG A 93 16.78 -3.80 14.61
N PHE A 94 16.25 -4.18 15.77
CA PHE A 94 17.05 -4.64 16.90
C PHE A 94 17.25 -6.16 16.94
N SER A 95 16.53 -6.93 16.10
CA SER A 95 16.63 -8.39 16.05
C SER A 95 17.45 -8.88 14.87
N LYS A 96 18.59 -9.51 15.17
CA LYS A 96 19.39 -10.23 14.15
C LYS A 96 18.76 -11.57 13.76
N GLU A 97 18.04 -12.21 14.68
CA GLU A 97 17.37 -13.49 14.46
C GLU A 97 15.90 -13.31 14.05
N SER A 98 15.33 -14.39 13.47
CA SER A 98 13.89 -14.51 13.21
C SER A 98 13.06 -14.21 14.45
N LEU A 99 11.95 -13.50 14.27
CA LEU A 99 11.01 -13.16 15.35
C LEU A 99 10.10 -14.34 15.74
N GLU A 100 10.11 -15.43 14.97
CA GLU A 100 9.25 -16.61 15.13
C GLU A 100 9.31 -17.21 16.55
N LYS A 101 10.51 -17.35 17.12
CA LYS A 101 10.68 -17.88 18.48
C LYS A 101 9.94 -17.05 19.53
N ILE A 102 9.92 -15.73 19.37
CA ILE A 102 9.26 -14.81 20.30
C ILE A 102 7.75 -14.87 20.13
N ILE A 103 7.27 -14.99 18.88
CA ILE A 103 5.84 -15.15 18.57
C ILE A 103 5.31 -16.44 19.21
N GLU A 104 5.94 -17.58 18.95
CA GLU A 104 5.50 -18.88 19.45
C GLU A 104 5.56 -18.97 20.98
N LYS A 105 6.57 -18.36 21.60
CA LYS A 105 6.63 -18.24 23.06
C LYS A 105 5.43 -17.47 23.62
N ASN A 106 5.09 -16.30 23.03
CA ASN A 106 3.96 -15.51 23.51
C ASN A 106 2.63 -16.26 23.30
N LYS A 107 2.45 -16.94 22.16
CA LYS A 107 1.28 -17.81 21.94
C LYS A 107 1.16 -18.87 23.04
N LYS A 108 2.27 -19.49 23.44
CA LYS A 108 2.30 -20.48 24.52
C LYS A 108 1.99 -19.91 25.91
N ILE A 109 2.53 -18.73 26.26
CA ILE A 109 2.28 -18.12 27.58
C ILE A 109 0.80 -17.79 27.78
N TYR A 110 0.14 -17.35 26.72
CA TYR A 110 -1.22 -16.85 26.77
C TYR A 110 -2.27 -17.81 26.19
N SER A 111 -1.89 -19.05 25.83
CA SER A 111 -2.76 -19.99 25.11
C SER A 111 -4.07 -20.30 25.83
N ASP A 112 -4.03 -20.30 27.16
CA ASP A 112 -5.16 -20.68 28.01
C ASP A 112 -6.13 -19.51 28.24
N ILE A 113 -5.75 -18.29 27.84
CA ILE A 113 -6.49 -17.05 28.10
C ILE A 113 -6.92 -16.38 26.79
N TYR A 114 -6.04 -16.38 25.79
CA TYR A 114 -6.22 -15.67 24.53
C TYR A 114 -6.00 -16.59 23.35
N LYS A 115 -6.85 -16.46 22.32
CA LYS A 115 -6.62 -17.08 21.01
C LYS A 115 -5.71 -16.18 20.17
N LEU A 116 -4.41 -16.31 20.37
CA LEU A 116 -3.41 -15.51 19.66
C LEU A 116 -3.06 -16.13 18.29
N ASP A 117 -3.30 -15.37 17.22
CA ASP A 117 -2.94 -15.74 15.85
C ASP A 117 -2.57 -14.49 15.05
N ASP A 118 -1.31 -14.43 14.63
CA ASP A 118 -0.78 -13.35 13.81
C ASP A 118 -1.02 -13.56 12.30
N LYS A 119 -1.63 -14.67 11.87
CA LYS A 119 -1.91 -15.00 10.46
C LYS A 119 -0.68 -14.90 9.55
N LYS A 120 0.50 -15.12 10.13
CA LYS A 120 1.81 -14.91 9.52
C LYS A 120 2.14 -13.48 9.09
N GLU A 121 1.37 -12.48 9.52
CA GLU A 121 1.56 -11.08 9.11
C GLU A 121 2.85 -10.47 9.67
N ILE A 122 3.28 -10.90 10.88
CA ILE A 122 4.55 -10.44 11.46
C ILE A 122 5.72 -10.94 10.62
N GLN A 123 5.75 -12.22 10.26
CA GLN A 123 6.81 -12.83 9.45
C GLN A 123 6.81 -12.26 8.02
N LYS A 124 5.63 -11.99 7.44
CA LYS A 124 5.53 -11.31 6.13
C LYS A 124 6.14 -9.90 6.19
N GLU A 125 5.81 -9.12 7.20
CA GLU A 125 6.36 -7.76 7.34
C GLU A 125 7.86 -7.79 7.71
N GLU A 126 8.29 -8.74 8.53
CA GLU A 126 9.70 -8.99 8.84
C GLU A 126 10.51 -9.25 7.56
N GLY A 127 10.08 -10.21 6.74
CA GLY A 127 10.77 -10.58 5.51
C GLY A 127 10.89 -9.41 4.53
N LYS A 128 9.80 -8.64 4.36
CA LYS A 128 9.80 -7.42 3.53
C LYS A 128 10.76 -6.37 4.09
N PHE A 129 10.70 -6.14 5.40
CA PHE A 129 11.42 -5.03 6.00
C PHE A 129 12.91 -5.29 6.17
N ARG A 130 13.36 -6.54 6.39
CA ARG A 130 14.81 -6.86 6.46
C ARG A 130 15.56 -6.40 5.21
N GLN A 131 14.98 -6.62 4.02
CA GLN A 131 15.58 -6.19 2.76
C GLN A 131 15.68 -4.66 2.66
N THR A 132 14.65 -3.95 3.14
CA THR A 132 14.63 -2.48 3.21
C THR A 132 15.62 -1.94 4.25
N LEU A 133 15.72 -2.60 5.40
CA LEU A 133 16.59 -2.22 6.51
C LEU A 133 18.06 -2.21 6.09
N ASP A 134 18.53 -3.28 5.46
CA ASP A 134 19.94 -3.40 5.05
C ASP A 134 20.34 -2.31 4.04
N ARG A 135 19.46 -2.02 3.08
CA ARG A 135 19.68 -0.94 2.11
C ARG A 135 19.60 0.44 2.76
N GLY A 136 18.59 0.66 3.61
CA GLY A 136 18.36 1.92 4.29
C GLY A 136 19.50 2.29 5.25
N LEU A 137 20.06 1.32 5.98
CA LEU A 137 21.20 1.55 6.86
C LEU A 137 22.44 1.99 6.08
N LYS A 138 22.73 1.37 4.93
CA LYS A 138 23.86 1.75 4.06
C LYS A 138 23.70 3.18 3.51
N GLU A 139 22.49 3.57 3.13
CA GLU A 139 22.24 4.93 2.63
C GLU A 139 22.21 5.96 3.77
N PHE A 140 21.74 5.59 4.96
CA PHE A 140 21.81 6.44 6.13
C PHE A 140 23.27 6.75 6.52
N GLU A 141 24.17 5.77 6.43
CA GLU A 141 25.62 5.98 6.66
C GLU A 141 26.23 7.02 5.71
N LYS A 142 25.73 7.11 4.48
CA LYS A 142 26.14 8.12 3.48
C LYS A 142 25.55 9.50 3.73
N ARG A 143 24.78 9.68 4.80
CA ARG A 143 24.04 10.91 5.14
C ARG A 143 23.02 11.30 4.06
N THR A 144 22.41 10.30 3.42
CA THR A 144 21.32 10.52 2.45
C THR A 144 20.16 11.26 3.13
N ASP A 145 19.55 12.19 2.39
CA ASP A 145 18.43 13.00 2.87
C ASP A 145 17.27 12.11 3.36
N PRO A 146 16.66 12.41 4.53
CA PRO A 146 15.57 11.61 5.09
C PRO A 146 14.36 11.42 4.18
N PHE A 147 14.04 12.42 3.35
CA PHE A 147 12.97 12.32 2.36
C PHE A 147 13.31 11.28 1.28
N ILE A 148 14.56 11.25 0.81
CA ILE A 148 15.03 10.24 -0.16
C ILE A 148 15.05 8.85 0.48
N LEU A 149 15.50 8.73 1.74
CA LEU A 149 15.45 7.47 2.50
C LEU A 149 14.03 6.91 2.57
N ALA A 150 13.05 7.75 2.88
CA ALA A 150 11.65 7.35 2.97
C ALA A 150 11.02 7.01 1.61
N THR A 151 11.20 7.87 0.61
CA THR A 151 10.48 7.76 -0.67
C THR A 151 11.12 6.77 -1.65
N THR A 152 12.45 6.76 -1.74
CA THR A 152 13.19 5.93 -2.70
C THR A 152 13.55 4.57 -2.10
N TYR A 153 14.04 4.56 -0.87
CA TYR A 153 14.53 3.33 -0.23
C TYR A 153 13.49 2.66 0.68
N GLY A 154 12.34 3.30 0.91
CA GLY A 154 11.27 2.79 1.77
C GLY A 154 11.64 2.79 3.26
N PHE A 155 12.70 3.51 3.64
CA PHE A 155 13.26 3.53 4.98
C PHE A 155 12.48 4.50 5.89
N PRO A 156 11.79 4.02 6.93
CA PRO A 156 10.89 4.86 7.72
C PRO A 156 11.58 6.06 8.39
N ILE A 157 10.94 7.23 8.34
CA ILE A 157 11.45 8.44 8.99
C ILE A 157 11.64 8.25 10.50
N GLU A 158 10.80 7.46 11.16
CA GLU A 158 10.91 7.18 12.59
C GLU A 158 12.22 6.43 12.92
N LEU A 159 12.66 5.53 12.04
CA LEU A 159 13.92 4.82 12.23
C LEU A 159 15.12 5.71 11.88
N THR A 160 14.99 6.56 10.86
CA THR A 160 15.97 7.58 10.53
C THR A 160 16.20 8.53 11.72
N GLU A 161 15.14 9.00 12.36
CA GLU A 161 15.22 9.87 13.55
C GLU A 161 15.87 9.18 14.74
N GLU A 162 15.53 7.91 14.99
CA GLU A 162 16.16 7.14 16.07
C GLU A 162 17.67 6.96 15.84
N LEU A 163 18.05 6.54 14.63
CA LEU A 163 19.46 6.38 14.25
C LEU A 163 20.21 7.72 14.30
N ALA A 164 19.57 8.79 13.85
CA ALA A 164 20.16 10.12 13.90
C ALA A 164 20.39 10.57 15.34
N LYS A 165 19.43 10.32 16.24
CA LYS A 165 19.60 10.59 17.67
C LYS A 165 20.76 9.83 18.28
N GLU A 166 20.93 8.55 17.93
CA GLU A 166 22.06 7.73 18.40
C GLU A 166 23.41 8.24 17.89
N LYS A 167 23.45 8.82 16.68
CA LYS A 167 24.66 9.40 16.08
C LYS A 167 24.81 10.91 16.32
N ASN A 168 23.98 11.53 17.16
CA ASN A 168 23.92 12.99 17.38
C ASN A 168 23.78 13.82 16.08
N ILE A 169 23.08 13.27 15.08
CA ILE A 169 22.71 13.95 13.84
C ILE A 169 21.36 14.63 14.04
N LYS A 170 21.24 15.91 13.64
CA LYS A 170 19.96 16.61 13.64
C LYS A 170 19.19 16.28 12.37
N ILE A 171 17.94 15.85 12.53
CA ILE A 171 16.98 15.69 11.44
C ILE A 171 15.96 16.83 11.52
N ASP A 172 15.79 17.57 10.43
CA ASP A 172 14.73 18.57 10.34
C ASP A 172 13.42 17.89 9.93
N ARG A 173 12.60 17.56 10.93
CA ARG A 173 11.30 16.95 10.69
C ARG A 173 10.35 17.86 9.92
N ARG A 174 10.45 19.19 10.10
CA ARG A 174 9.58 20.15 9.39
C ARG A 174 9.89 20.19 7.91
N ASP A 175 11.17 20.17 7.56
CA ASP A 175 11.61 20.08 6.17
C ASP A 175 11.17 18.76 5.53
N PHE A 176 11.35 17.63 6.23
CA PHE A 176 10.85 16.33 5.77
C PHE A 176 9.33 16.35 5.53
N ASP A 177 8.55 16.83 6.49
CA ASP A 177 7.09 16.89 6.38
C ASP A 177 6.65 17.81 5.22
N LYS A 178 7.36 18.93 5.01
CA LYS A 178 7.14 19.83 3.87
C LYS A 178 7.40 19.11 2.54
N LYS A 179 8.55 18.46 2.38
CA LYS A 179 8.91 17.68 1.18
C LYS A 179 7.92 16.53 0.94
N MET A 180 7.48 15.85 1.99
CA MET A 180 6.46 14.80 1.91
C MET A 180 5.10 15.35 1.47
N ALA A 181 4.69 16.50 2.00
CA ALA A 181 3.45 17.16 1.58
C ALA A 181 3.53 17.63 0.12
N GLU A 182 4.67 18.17 -0.33
CA GLU A 182 4.90 18.52 -1.73
C GLU A 182 4.89 17.29 -2.64
N HIS A 183 5.52 16.19 -2.23
CA HIS A 183 5.53 14.93 -2.96
C HIS A 183 4.13 14.29 -3.05
N GLN A 184 3.36 14.33 -1.96
CA GLN A 184 1.96 13.91 -1.96
C GLN A 184 1.11 14.81 -2.86
N LYS A 185 1.32 16.13 -2.80
CA LYS A 185 0.67 17.09 -3.69
C LYS A 185 1.02 16.80 -5.14
N LEU A 186 2.26 16.52 -5.51
CA LEU A 186 2.66 16.12 -6.87
C LEU A 186 1.96 14.83 -7.32
N SER A 187 1.84 13.84 -6.44
CA SER A 187 1.06 12.62 -6.70
C SER A 187 -0.44 12.90 -6.83
N GLN A 188 -0.95 13.95 -6.18
CA GLN A 188 -2.33 14.40 -6.25
C GLN A 188 -2.59 15.36 -7.41
N THR A 189 -1.69 16.26 -7.81
CA THR A 189 -1.81 17.10 -9.01
C THR A 189 -1.68 16.28 -10.27
N SER A 190 -0.94 15.17 -10.19
CA SER A 190 -1.01 14.11 -11.20
C SER A 190 -2.41 13.55 -11.37
N SER A 191 -3.34 13.69 -10.40
CA SER A 191 -4.73 13.19 -10.44
C SER A 191 -5.81 14.30 -10.40
N SER A 192 -5.54 15.49 -9.88
CA SER A 192 -6.50 16.59 -9.74
C SER A 192 -6.64 17.46 -10.99
N GLY A 193 -5.74 17.31 -11.96
CA GLY A 193 -5.92 17.79 -13.34
C GLY A 193 -6.42 16.71 -14.30
N MET A 194 -6.78 15.52 -13.78
CA MET A 194 -7.20 14.41 -14.62
C MET A 194 -8.72 14.34 -14.76
N PHE A 195 -9.17 14.25 -16.00
CA PHE A 195 -10.55 13.95 -16.36
C PHE A 195 -10.88 12.46 -16.08
N LYS A 196 -12.18 12.11 -16.14
CA LYS A 196 -12.68 10.74 -15.92
C LYS A 196 -11.86 9.71 -16.71
N GLY A 197 -11.47 8.61 -16.06
CA GLY A 197 -10.64 7.55 -16.66
C GLY A 197 -9.12 7.76 -16.53
N GLY A 198 -8.67 8.79 -15.80
CA GLY A 198 -7.25 9.07 -15.66
C GLY A 198 -6.66 9.68 -16.92
N LEU A 199 -7.36 10.66 -17.51
CA LEU A 199 -6.94 11.41 -18.69
C LEU A 199 -6.38 12.77 -18.28
N ALA A 200 -5.18 13.16 -18.71
CA ALA A 200 -4.66 14.51 -18.47
C ALA A 200 -5.39 15.59 -19.31
N ASN A 201 -5.92 15.23 -20.49
CA ASN A 201 -6.74 16.08 -21.34
C ASN A 201 -7.60 15.23 -22.31
N HIS A 202 -8.33 15.88 -23.23
CA HIS A 202 -9.20 15.24 -24.22
C HIS A 202 -8.68 15.33 -25.66
N ASN A 203 -7.39 15.55 -25.85
CA ASN A 203 -6.83 15.61 -27.20
C ASN A 203 -6.74 14.20 -27.83
N GLU A 204 -6.54 14.15 -29.14
CA GLU A 204 -6.54 12.89 -29.89
C GLU A 204 -5.49 11.88 -29.39
N LYS A 205 -4.29 12.35 -29.03
CA LYS A 205 -3.21 11.48 -28.53
C LYS A 205 -3.56 10.82 -27.21
N THR A 206 -4.10 11.59 -26.26
CA THR A 206 -4.51 11.07 -24.95
C THR A 206 -5.71 10.12 -25.10
N VAL A 207 -6.67 10.42 -26.00
CA VAL A 207 -7.80 9.54 -26.31
C VAL A 207 -7.35 8.20 -26.91
N LYS A 208 -6.36 8.21 -27.80
CA LYS A 208 -5.73 6.98 -28.32
C LYS A 208 -5.08 6.17 -27.20
N LEU A 209 -4.25 6.80 -26.38
CA LEU A 209 -3.60 6.14 -25.24
C LEU A 209 -4.58 5.59 -24.20
N HIS A 210 -5.75 6.21 -24.07
CA HIS A 210 -6.83 5.74 -23.20
C HIS A 210 -7.52 4.48 -23.71
N THR A 211 -7.69 4.34 -25.02
CA THR A 211 -8.18 3.07 -25.58
C THR A 211 -7.10 1.99 -25.54
N ALA A 212 -5.83 2.35 -25.75
CA ALA A 212 -4.71 1.44 -25.58
C ALA A 212 -4.58 0.92 -24.13
N HIS A 213 -4.95 1.74 -23.14
CA HIS A 213 -5.00 1.33 -21.74
C HIS A 213 -5.99 0.17 -21.51
N HIS A 214 -7.18 0.20 -22.11
CA HIS A 214 -8.15 -0.91 -22.00
C HIS A 214 -7.62 -2.21 -22.63
N LEU A 215 -6.99 -2.09 -23.81
CA LEU A 215 -6.34 -3.24 -24.46
C LEU A 215 -5.18 -3.80 -23.63
N LEU A 216 -4.42 -2.92 -22.96
CA LEU A 216 -3.34 -3.33 -22.06
C LEU A 216 -3.88 -4.12 -20.86
N LEU A 217 -4.97 -3.67 -20.22
CA LEU A 217 -5.56 -4.41 -19.10
C LEU A 217 -6.03 -5.79 -19.56
N ALA A 218 -6.75 -5.87 -20.68
CA ALA A 218 -7.18 -7.14 -21.26
C ALA A 218 -6.00 -8.06 -21.60
N GLY A 219 -4.92 -7.51 -22.18
CA GLY A 219 -3.70 -8.26 -22.49
C GLY A 219 -3.02 -8.81 -21.24
N LEU A 220 -2.94 -8.02 -20.17
CA LEU A 220 -2.42 -8.49 -18.89
C LEU A 220 -3.28 -9.61 -18.30
N GLN A 221 -4.61 -9.51 -18.42
CA GLN A 221 -5.52 -10.54 -17.91
C GLN A 221 -5.43 -11.86 -18.69
N VAL A 222 -5.22 -11.79 -20.01
CA VAL A 222 -5.08 -12.96 -20.88
C VAL A 222 -3.72 -13.63 -20.71
N VAL A 223 -2.65 -12.84 -20.65
CA VAL A 223 -1.27 -13.37 -20.67
C VAL A 223 -0.77 -13.73 -19.28
N ILE A 224 -1.12 -12.95 -18.26
CA ILE A 224 -0.56 -13.09 -16.90
C ILE A 224 -1.55 -13.85 -16.01
N ASP A 225 -2.68 -13.23 -15.68
CA ASP A 225 -3.71 -13.83 -14.83
C ASP A 225 -5.03 -13.08 -14.99
N LYS A 226 -6.15 -13.79 -15.17
CA LYS A 226 -7.50 -13.20 -15.29
C LYS A 226 -7.90 -12.30 -14.12
N ASN A 227 -7.29 -12.47 -12.96
CA ASN A 227 -7.53 -11.72 -11.74
C ASN A 227 -6.66 -10.46 -11.63
N VAL A 228 -5.84 -10.15 -12.65
CA VAL A 228 -5.16 -8.86 -12.72
C VAL A 228 -6.21 -7.76 -12.72
N LYS A 229 -6.12 -6.89 -11.71
CA LYS A 229 -6.97 -5.69 -11.56
C LYS A 229 -6.13 -4.45 -11.58
N GLN A 230 -6.64 -3.40 -12.21
CA GLN A 230 -6.07 -2.06 -12.13
C GLN A 230 -6.15 -1.51 -10.71
N LYS A 231 -5.10 -0.80 -10.29
CA LYS A 231 -4.98 -0.05 -9.04
C LYS A 231 -4.78 1.45 -9.23
N GLY A 232 -4.51 1.89 -10.45
CA GLY A 232 -4.44 3.31 -10.80
C GLY A 232 -3.97 3.52 -12.23
N SER A 233 -4.42 4.60 -12.86
CA SER A 233 -3.98 5.00 -14.20
C SER A 233 -3.44 6.43 -14.20
N ASN A 234 -2.56 6.74 -15.15
CA ASN A 234 -2.20 8.11 -15.50
C ASN A 234 -1.86 8.22 -16.98
N ILE A 235 -2.70 8.89 -17.76
CA ILE A 235 -2.58 8.98 -19.21
C ILE A 235 -2.36 10.44 -19.62
N THR A 236 -1.26 10.69 -20.30
CA THR A 236 -0.90 12.00 -20.88
C THR A 236 -0.82 11.89 -22.40
N GLU A 237 -0.43 12.97 -23.08
CA GLU A 237 -0.17 12.94 -24.53
C GLU A 237 1.05 12.11 -24.92
N GLU A 238 1.97 11.94 -23.97
CA GLU A 238 3.29 11.34 -24.20
C GLU A 238 3.32 9.87 -23.79
N ARG A 239 2.50 9.47 -22.81
CA ARG A 239 2.55 8.13 -22.23
C ARG A 239 1.25 7.74 -21.53
N LEU A 240 1.00 6.43 -21.50
CA LEU A 240 0.10 5.82 -20.53
C LEU A 240 0.89 5.16 -19.40
N ARG A 241 0.35 5.22 -18.19
CA ARG A 241 0.84 4.53 -17.00
C ARG A 241 -0.32 3.75 -16.40
N MET A 242 -0.10 2.47 -16.12
CA MET A 242 -1.06 1.62 -15.42
C MET A 242 -0.37 0.93 -14.26
N ASP A 243 -1.00 0.99 -13.09
CA ASP A 243 -0.63 0.23 -11.90
C ASP A 243 -1.62 -0.93 -11.79
N PHE A 244 -1.12 -2.15 -11.59
CA PHE A 244 -1.95 -3.36 -11.59
C PHE A 244 -1.46 -4.38 -10.55
N LEU A 245 -2.36 -5.25 -10.14
CA LEU A 245 -2.04 -6.36 -9.24
C LEU A 245 -1.23 -7.42 -9.97
N CYS A 246 -0.02 -7.66 -9.50
CA CYS A 246 0.82 -8.76 -9.92
C CYS A 246 1.90 -9.00 -8.84
N ASP A 247 2.09 -10.25 -8.46
CA ASP A 247 2.95 -10.67 -7.35
C ASP A 247 4.42 -10.86 -7.75
N HIS A 248 4.71 -10.92 -9.05
CA HIS A 248 6.04 -11.12 -9.60
C HIS A 248 6.40 -10.03 -10.63
N LYS A 249 7.69 -9.92 -10.94
CA LYS A 249 8.18 -9.04 -12.01
C LYS A 249 7.86 -9.70 -13.35
N LEU A 250 7.27 -8.94 -14.28
CA LEU A 250 7.03 -9.46 -15.63
C LEU A 250 8.37 -9.80 -16.31
N THR A 251 8.43 -11.00 -16.86
CA THR A 251 9.51 -11.46 -17.72
C THR A 251 9.50 -10.70 -19.05
N ASP A 252 10.62 -10.72 -19.78
CA ASP A 252 10.68 -10.10 -21.10
C ASP A 252 9.74 -10.79 -22.10
N GLU A 253 9.52 -12.10 -21.94
CA GLU A 253 8.57 -12.87 -22.73
C GLU A 253 7.12 -12.49 -22.44
N GLU A 254 6.75 -12.33 -21.17
CA GLU A 254 5.41 -11.87 -20.78
C GLU A 254 5.12 -10.46 -21.31
N LYS A 255 6.08 -9.53 -21.15
CA LYS A 255 5.95 -8.18 -21.70
C LYS A 255 5.76 -8.22 -23.21
N LYS A 256 6.54 -9.05 -23.91
CA LYS A 256 6.41 -9.21 -25.36
C LYS A 256 5.04 -9.78 -25.74
N LYS A 257 4.56 -10.83 -25.07
CA LYS A 257 3.22 -11.40 -25.33
C LYS A 257 2.08 -10.40 -25.09
N VAL A 258 2.19 -9.56 -24.05
CA VAL A 258 1.21 -8.50 -23.78
C VAL A 258 1.27 -7.43 -24.89
N GLU A 259 2.47 -7.01 -25.29
CA GLU A 259 2.65 -6.05 -26.38
C GLU A 259 2.13 -6.58 -27.72
N ASP A 260 2.43 -7.83 -28.05
CA ASP A 260 1.95 -8.53 -29.25
C ASP A 260 0.42 -8.64 -29.22
N PHE A 261 -0.17 -9.02 -28.08
CA PHE A 261 -1.63 -9.06 -27.91
C PHE A 261 -2.27 -7.70 -28.21
N VAL A 262 -1.77 -6.60 -27.63
CA VAL A 262 -2.34 -5.27 -27.86
C VAL A 262 -2.23 -4.89 -29.34
N ASN A 263 -1.07 -5.12 -29.95
CA ASN A 263 -0.84 -4.81 -31.37
C ASN A 263 -1.71 -5.66 -32.31
N ASP A 264 -1.94 -6.93 -32.00
CA ASP A 264 -2.85 -7.79 -32.76
C ASP A 264 -4.28 -7.27 -32.71
N LYS A 265 -4.74 -6.80 -31.54
CA LYS A 265 -6.08 -6.19 -31.39
C LYS A 265 -6.18 -4.81 -32.05
N ILE A 266 -5.09 -4.06 -32.12
CA ILE A 266 -5.03 -2.83 -32.92
C ILE A 266 -5.17 -3.15 -34.41
N LYS A 267 -4.38 -4.11 -34.91
CA LYS A 267 -4.39 -4.54 -36.30
C LYS A 267 -5.74 -5.12 -36.74
N ALA A 268 -6.44 -5.79 -35.83
CA ALA A 268 -7.77 -6.34 -36.08
C ALA A 268 -8.85 -5.26 -36.32
N GLY A 269 -8.61 -4.01 -35.91
CA GLY A 269 -9.55 -2.90 -36.13
C GLY A 269 -10.90 -3.14 -35.45
N LEU A 270 -10.88 -3.36 -34.13
CA LEU A 270 -12.04 -3.64 -33.30
C LEU A 270 -12.88 -2.39 -33.06
N ASN A 271 -14.19 -2.55 -32.93
CA ASN A 271 -15.11 -1.46 -32.63
C ASN A 271 -15.07 -1.11 -31.15
N VAL A 272 -15.12 0.18 -30.84
CA VAL A 272 -15.17 0.70 -29.48
C VAL A 272 -16.52 1.35 -29.26
N LEU A 273 -17.36 0.70 -28.47
CA LEU A 273 -18.76 1.09 -28.24
C LEU A 273 -18.97 1.51 -26.81
N ARG A 274 -19.72 2.59 -26.61
CA ARG A 274 -20.15 3.07 -25.30
C ARG A 274 -21.61 2.69 -25.08
N ARG A 275 -21.93 2.14 -23.91
CA ARG A 275 -23.32 1.93 -23.46
C ARG A 275 -23.48 2.43 -22.04
N GLU A 276 -24.62 3.03 -21.74
CA GLU A 276 -25.02 3.36 -20.37
C GLU A 276 -25.94 2.26 -19.84
N MET A 277 -25.69 1.80 -18.62
CA MET A 277 -26.47 0.72 -17.99
C MET A 277 -26.40 0.81 -16.47
N PRO A 278 -27.32 0.14 -15.75
CA PRO A 278 -27.23 0.01 -14.29
C PRO A 278 -25.94 -0.68 -13.84
N LEU A 279 -25.36 -0.22 -12.73
CA LEU A 279 -24.14 -0.80 -12.13
C LEU A 279 -24.30 -2.31 -11.89
N ALA A 280 -25.46 -2.73 -11.38
CA ALA A 280 -25.76 -4.14 -11.13
C ALA A 280 -25.74 -5.00 -12.41
N GLU A 281 -26.09 -4.42 -13.57
CA GLU A 281 -26.00 -5.13 -14.85
C GLU A 281 -24.56 -5.17 -15.36
N ALA A 282 -23.82 -4.06 -15.21
CA ALA A 282 -22.40 -3.98 -15.56
C ALA A 282 -21.57 -5.01 -14.77
N GLU A 283 -21.88 -5.20 -13.48
CA GLU A 283 -21.26 -6.24 -12.64
C GLU A 283 -21.62 -7.66 -13.10
N LYS A 284 -22.89 -7.91 -13.46
CA LYS A 284 -23.35 -9.22 -13.95
C LYS A 284 -22.66 -9.64 -15.25
N ILE A 285 -22.41 -8.69 -16.16
CA ILE A 285 -21.67 -8.97 -17.39
C ILE A 285 -20.16 -9.05 -17.15
N GLY A 286 -19.68 -8.82 -15.92
CA GLY A 286 -18.26 -8.89 -15.56
C GLY A 286 -17.44 -7.75 -16.15
N ALA A 287 -17.99 -6.54 -16.22
CA ALA A 287 -17.23 -5.38 -16.65
C ALA A 287 -16.18 -4.99 -15.59
N GLU A 288 -14.98 -4.63 -16.06
CA GLU A 288 -13.88 -4.24 -15.19
C GLU A 288 -14.11 -2.88 -14.54
N MET A 289 -13.65 -2.77 -13.30
CA MET A 289 -13.83 -1.60 -12.45
C MET A 289 -12.49 -1.18 -11.84
N GLU A 290 -12.29 0.12 -11.72
CA GLU A 290 -11.13 0.64 -11.01
C GLU A 290 -11.29 0.43 -9.51
N PHE A 291 -10.30 -0.22 -8.90
CA PHE A 291 -10.35 -0.54 -7.49
C PHE A 291 -10.38 0.71 -6.61
N GLY A 292 -11.37 0.81 -5.73
CA GLY A 292 -11.50 1.89 -4.75
C GLY A 292 -12.25 3.13 -5.27
N VAL A 293 -12.73 3.11 -6.51
CA VAL A 293 -13.61 4.15 -7.07
C VAL A 293 -15.06 3.85 -6.71
N LYS A 294 -15.81 4.88 -6.29
CA LYS A 294 -17.27 4.79 -6.10
C LYS A 294 -17.96 5.14 -7.41
N TYR A 295 -18.87 4.29 -7.86
CA TYR A 295 -19.64 4.48 -9.07
C TYR A 295 -21.11 4.86 -8.75
N PRO A 296 -21.75 5.70 -9.59
CA PRO A 296 -23.19 5.97 -9.51
C PRO A 296 -24.03 4.75 -9.93
N GLU A 297 -25.36 4.81 -9.74
CA GLU A 297 -26.28 3.71 -10.10
C GLU A 297 -26.32 3.42 -11.60
N ILE A 298 -26.20 4.45 -12.45
CA ILE A 298 -26.07 4.33 -13.91
C ILE A 298 -24.63 4.63 -14.29
N VAL A 299 -23.99 3.67 -14.95
CA VAL A 299 -22.58 3.74 -15.34
C VAL A 299 -22.41 3.68 -16.85
N SER A 300 -21.33 4.26 -17.34
CA SER A 300 -20.89 4.15 -18.74
C SER A 300 -19.91 3.00 -18.85
N VAL A 301 -20.21 2.03 -19.71
CA VAL A 301 -19.36 0.88 -20.01
C VAL A 301 -18.88 0.98 -21.45
N TYR A 302 -17.56 0.89 -21.63
CA TYR A 302 -16.94 0.81 -22.94
C TYR A 302 -16.64 -0.65 -23.28
N PHE A 303 -17.08 -1.08 -24.45
CA PHE A 303 -16.83 -2.38 -25.04
C PHE A 303 -15.85 -2.23 -26.18
N ILE A 304 -14.81 -3.06 -26.20
CA ILE A 304 -13.94 -3.24 -27.35
C ILE A 304 -14.27 -4.63 -27.90
N GLU A 305 -14.95 -4.68 -29.04
CA GLU A 305 -15.48 -5.92 -29.61
C GLU A 305 -15.14 -6.10 -31.09
N ASP A 306 -15.05 -7.35 -31.52
CA ASP A 306 -14.90 -7.68 -32.94
C ASP A 306 -16.23 -7.56 -33.71
N LYS A 307 -16.19 -7.87 -35.01
CA LYS A 307 -17.37 -7.77 -35.89
C LYS A 307 -18.48 -8.76 -35.52
N ASP A 308 -18.14 -9.83 -34.84
CA ASP A 308 -19.07 -10.89 -34.42
C ASP A 308 -19.62 -10.64 -33.00
N GLY A 309 -19.22 -9.54 -32.36
CA GLY A 309 -19.65 -9.14 -31.03
C GLY A 309 -18.86 -9.81 -29.89
N ASN A 310 -17.74 -10.47 -30.18
CA ASN A 310 -16.88 -11.02 -29.13
C ASN A 310 -16.11 -9.88 -28.44
N GLN A 311 -16.29 -9.78 -27.13
CA GLN A 311 -15.73 -8.71 -26.31
C GLN A 311 -14.29 -9.04 -25.92
N VAL A 312 -13.36 -8.18 -26.32
CA VAL A 312 -11.95 -8.22 -25.92
C VAL A 312 -11.75 -7.48 -24.59
N SER A 313 -12.45 -6.37 -24.40
CA SER A 313 -12.45 -5.59 -23.15
C SER A 313 -13.84 -5.02 -22.90
N LYS A 314 -14.21 -4.92 -21.62
CA LYS A 314 -15.43 -4.28 -21.13
C LYS A 314 -15.11 -3.61 -19.80
N GLU A 315 -15.12 -2.28 -19.75
CA GLU A 315 -14.68 -1.55 -18.55
C GLU A 315 -15.61 -0.37 -18.27
N LEU A 316 -15.86 -0.11 -16.99
CA LEU A 316 -16.57 1.08 -16.54
C LEU A 316 -15.66 2.29 -16.73
N CYS A 317 -15.95 3.09 -17.75
CA CYS A 317 -15.16 4.25 -18.08
C CYS A 317 -16.02 5.44 -18.52
N GLY A 318 -15.65 6.62 -18.05
CA GLY A 318 -16.32 7.88 -18.35
C GLY A 318 -15.51 8.85 -19.21
N GLY A 319 -14.33 8.44 -19.68
CA GLY A 319 -13.48 9.25 -20.55
C GLY A 319 -13.71 8.95 -22.04
N PRO A 320 -13.36 9.87 -22.96
CA PRO A 320 -13.44 9.64 -24.41
C PRO A 320 -12.50 8.52 -24.89
N HIS A 321 -12.92 7.84 -25.96
CA HIS A 321 -12.17 6.79 -26.64
C HIS A 321 -12.20 7.01 -28.16
N VAL A 322 -11.28 6.35 -28.88
CA VAL A 322 -11.38 6.23 -30.35
C VAL A 322 -12.59 5.38 -30.73
N LYS A 323 -13.01 5.42 -31.99
CA LYS A 323 -14.14 4.59 -32.47
C LYS A 323 -13.68 3.21 -32.89
N ASN A 324 -12.44 3.10 -33.36
CA ASN A 324 -11.87 1.85 -33.83
C ASN A 324 -10.41 1.70 -33.37
N THR A 325 -10.00 0.49 -32.98
CA THR A 325 -8.64 0.25 -32.48
C THR A 325 -7.56 0.46 -33.54
N SER A 326 -7.90 0.42 -34.83
CA SER A 326 -6.94 0.72 -35.92
C SER A 326 -6.43 2.16 -35.89
N GLU A 327 -7.13 3.08 -35.20
CA GLU A 327 -6.71 4.48 -35.04
C GLU A 327 -5.49 4.64 -34.11
N LEU A 328 -5.13 3.58 -33.36
CA LEU A 328 -4.10 3.61 -32.32
C LEU A 328 -2.67 3.55 -32.84
N GLY A 329 -2.44 3.04 -34.05
CA GLY A 329 -1.09 2.88 -34.60
C GLY A 329 -0.37 1.67 -34.03
N HIS A 330 0.76 1.87 -33.35
CA HIS A 330 1.56 0.78 -32.77
C HIS A 330 1.69 0.98 -31.26
N PHE A 331 1.63 -0.09 -30.47
CA PHE A 331 1.76 -0.05 -29.03
C PHE A 331 3.13 -0.56 -28.58
N LYS A 332 3.77 0.19 -27.68
CA LYS A 332 5.09 -0.17 -27.13
C LYS A 332 5.15 -0.02 -25.62
N ILE A 333 5.55 -1.07 -24.91
CA ILE A 333 5.88 -1.02 -23.48
C ILE A 333 7.28 -0.41 -23.34
N GLN A 334 7.37 0.71 -22.63
CA GLN A 334 8.62 1.42 -22.36
C GLN A 334 9.35 0.83 -21.15
N LYS A 335 8.60 0.61 -20.06
CA LYS A 335 9.17 0.03 -18.84
C LYS A 335 8.11 -0.58 -17.92
N GLU A 336 8.59 -1.49 -17.08
CA GLU A 336 7.86 -2.11 -15.98
C GLU A 336 8.67 -1.93 -14.68
N GLU A 337 8.02 -1.49 -13.60
CA GLU A 337 8.65 -1.28 -12.29
C GLU A 337 7.73 -1.65 -11.11
N ALA A 338 8.32 -2.03 -9.97
CA ALA A 338 7.57 -2.34 -8.76
C ALA A 338 7.12 -1.04 -8.08
N VAL A 339 5.85 -0.97 -7.66
CA VAL A 339 5.32 0.17 -6.89
C VAL A 339 5.29 -0.16 -5.41
N SER A 340 4.75 -1.32 -5.06
CA SER A 340 4.70 -1.86 -3.70
C SER A 340 4.56 -3.39 -3.76
N THR A 341 4.53 -4.07 -2.62
CA THR A 341 4.25 -5.53 -2.62
C THR A 341 2.94 -5.83 -3.36
N GLY A 342 3.00 -6.74 -4.34
CA GLY A 342 1.83 -7.17 -5.11
C GLY A 342 1.29 -6.14 -6.10
N VAL A 343 1.98 -5.01 -6.31
CA VAL A 343 1.56 -3.96 -7.25
C VAL A 343 2.72 -3.56 -8.15
N ARG A 344 2.47 -3.64 -9.46
CA ARG A 344 3.45 -3.37 -10.52
C ARG A 344 2.93 -2.26 -11.41
N ARG A 345 3.83 -1.57 -12.09
CA ARG A 345 3.53 -0.42 -12.94
C ARG A 345 4.12 -0.61 -14.32
N ILE A 346 3.29 -0.50 -15.35
CA ILE A 346 3.72 -0.41 -16.75
C ILE A 346 3.61 1.04 -17.22
N LYS A 347 4.60 1.48 -17.99
CA LYS A 347 4.50 2.68 -18.83
C LYS A 347 4.61 2.26 -20.30
N ALA A 348 3.72 2.79 -21.13
CA ALA A 348 3.68 2.50 -22.56
C ALA A 348 3.37 3.75 -23.39
N THR A 349 3.58 3.66 -24.69
CA THR A 349 3.38 4.75 -25.66
C THR A 349 2.75 4.20 -26.95
N LEU A 350 2.24 5.12 -27.77
CA LEU A 350 1.89 4.86 -29.16
C LEU A 350 2.89 5.64 -30.04
N PRO A 351 4.01 5.02 -30.48
CA PRO A 351 5.09 5.70 -31.20
C PRO A 351 4.68 6.29 -32.54
#